data_AF-A0A8B6X659-F1
#
_entry.id   AF-A0A8B6X659-F1
#
_cell.length_a   1.000
_cell.length_b   1.000
_cell.length_c   1.000
_cell.angle_alpha   90.00
_cell.angle_beta   90.00
_cell.angle_gamma   90.00
#
_symmetry.space_group_name_H-M   'P 1'
#
loop_
_entity.id
_entity.type
_entity.pdbx_description
1 polymer ?
#
loop_
_entity_poly.entity_id
_entity_poly.type
_entity_poly.pdbx_seq_one_letter_code
_entity_poly.pdbx_strand_id
1 'polypeptide(L)' 'MPTVKVKENEPFEVALRRFKRTIEKTGLLTELRAREFYEKPTAERKRKLAAAVKRHYKRLRSQMLPKKLY' A
#
# COMPACT_ATOMS: atom_id res chain seq x y z
N MET A 1 7.23 -4.34 -14.68
CA MET A 1 7.54 -5.37 -13.67
C MET A 1 8.63 -4.86 -12.74
N PRO A 2 8.51 -5.06 -11.42
CA PRO A 2 9.52 -4.60 -10.46
C PRO A 2 10.80 -5.45 -10.57
N THR A 3 11.95 -4.79 -10.67
CA THR A 3 13.28 -5.42 -10.66
C THR A 3 14.07 -4.96 -9.43
N VAL A 4 14.71 -5.89 -8.72
CA VAL A 4 15.55 -5.59 -7.55
C VAL A 4 16.93 -6.16 -7.81
N LYS A 5 17.95 -5.30 -7.90
CA LYS A 5 19.35 -5.70 -8.00
C LYS A 5 19.88 -5.98 -6.60
N VAL A 6 20.41 -7.18 -6.37
CA VAL A 6 21.03 -7.58 -5.11
C VAL A 6 22.48 -7.09 -5.10
N LYS A 7 22.93 -6.47 -4.01
CA LYS A 7 24.33 -6.09 -3.82
C LYS A 7 25.10 -7.22 -3.14
N GLU A 8 26.40 -7.33 -3.40
CA GLU A 8 27.24 -8.46 -2.97
C GLU A 8 27.32 -8.66 -1.44
N ASN A 9 27.14 -7.61 -0.64
CA ASN A 9 27.15 -7.67 0.84
C ASN A 9 25.74 -7.63 1.49
N GLU A 10 24.68 -7.97 0.76
CA GLU A 10 23.33 -7.99 1.32
C GLU A 10 22.85 -9.39 1.66
N PRO A 11 22.36 -9.64 2.90
CA PRO A 11 21.68 -10.88 3.22
C PRO A 11 20.44 -11.07 2.33
N PHE A 12 20.26 -12.29 1.81
CA PHE A 12 19.18 -12.64 0.88
C PHE A 12 17.78 -12.21 1.38
N GLU A 13 17.50 -12.38 2.67
CA GLU A 13 16.23 -11.99 3.29
C GLU A 13 15.92 -10.50 3.14
N VAL A 14 16.94 -9.64 3.16
CA VAL A 14 16.80 -8.20 3.01
C VAL A 14 16.43 -7.83 1.58
N ALA A 15 17.00 -8.53 0.60
CA ALA A 15 16.64 -8.38 -0.80
C ALA A 15 15.19 -8.84 -1.06
N LEU A 16 14.78 -9.98 -0.49
CA LEU A 16 13.41 -10.49 -0.58
C LEU A 16 12.40 -9.50 0.03
N ARG A 17 12.72 -8.92 1.19
CA ARG A 17 11.86 -7.93 1.84
C ARG A 17 11.70 -6.67 0.99
N ARG A 18 12.77 -6.22 0.33
CA ARG A 18 12.71 -5.10 -0.63
C ARG A 18 11.83 -5.43 -1.82
N PHE A 19 11.99 -6.62 -2.39
CA PHE A 19 11.18 -7.08 -3.50
C PHE A 19 9.68 -7.11 -3.15
N LYS A 20 9.31 -7.68 -1.99
CA LYS A 20 7.92 -7.67 -1.49
C LYS A 20 7.38 -6.23 -1.35
N ARG A 21 8.15 -5.33 -0.73
CA ARG A 21 7.77 -3.91 -0.62
C ARG A 21 7.62 -3.23 -1.98
N THR A 22 8.46 -3.54 -2.97
CA THR A 22 8.34 -2.96 -4.32
C THR A 22 7.09 -3.43 -5.05
N ILE A 23 6.69 -4.71 -4.90
CA ILE A 23 5.42 -5.25 -5.43
C ILE A 23 4.22 -4.57 -4.75
N GLU A 24 4.25 -4.44 -3.43
CA GLU A 24 3.19 -3.78 -2.67
C GLU A 24 3.08 -2.30 -3.05
N LYS A 25 4.21 -1.60 -3.20
CA LYS A 25 4.25 -0.19 -3.60
C LYS A 25 3.72 0.04 -5.01
N THR A 26 4.00 -0.87 -5.94
CA THR A 26 3.45 -0.79 -7.31
C THR A 26 1.97 -1.09 -7.37
N GLY A 27 1.39 -1.72 -6.34
CA GLY A 27 -0.05 -2.00 -6.28
C GLY A 27 -0.51 -3.08 -7.25
N LEU A 28 0.41 -3.87 -7.81
CA LEU A 28 0.12 -4.87 -8.84
C LEU A 28 -0.90 -5.92 -8.34
N LEU A 29 -0.75 -6.39 -7.10
CA LEU A 29 -1.71 -7.30 -6.46
C LEU A 29 -3.09 -6.67 -6.21
N THR A 30 -3.12 -5.37 -5.89
CA THR A 30 -4.40 -4.67 -5.70
C THR A 30 -5.12 -4.43 -7.00
N GLU A 31 -4.38 -4.20 -8.08
CA GLU A 31 -4.91 -4.06 -9.44
C GLU A 31 -5.43 -5.39 -9.98
N LEU A 32 -4.69 -6.49 -9.77
CA LEU A 32 -5.14 -7.84 -10.13
C LEU A 32 -6.52 -8.14 -9.50
N ARG A 33 -6.64 -7.98 -8.18
CA ARG A 33 -7.91 -8.19 -7.45
C ARG A 33 -9.03 -7.27 -7.92
N ALA A 34 -8.71 -6.05 -8.33
CA ALA A 34 -9.72 -5.12 -8.85
C ALA A 34 -10.21 -5.50 -10.26
N ARG A 35 -9.40 -6.24 -11.03
CA ARG A 35 -9.73 -6.71 -12.39
C ARG A 35 -10.42 -8.08 -12.41
N GLU A 36 -10.38 -8.84 -11.32
CA GLU A 36 -10.99 -10.17 -11.21
C GLU A 36 -12.52 -10.15 -11.40
N PHE A 37 -13.17 -9.05 -11.05
CA PHE A 37 -14.63 -8.91 -11.15
C PHE A 37 -15.00 -7.54 -11.70
N TYR A 38 -16.10 -7.48 -12.45
CA TYR A 38 -16.66 -6.20 -12.89
C TYR A 38 -17.15 -5.41 -11.66
N GLU A 39 -16.67 -4.18 -11.55
CA GLU A 39 -17.19 -3.23 -10.60
C GLU A 39 -18.03 -2.16 -11.30
N LYS A 40 -19.26 -1.97 -10.84
CA LYS A 40 -20.11 -0.87 -11.31
C LYS A 40 -19.41 0.48 -11.04
N PRO A 41 -19.45 1.46 -11.97
CA PRO A 41 -18.79 2.75 -11.82
C PRO A 41 -19.13 3.51 -10.52
N THR A 42 -20.35 3.33 -10.01
CA THR A 42 -20.79 3.92 -8.74
C THR A 42 -20.09 3.32 -7.52
N ALA A 43 -19.84 2.01 -7.53
CA ALA A 43 -19.12 1.32 -6.45
C ALA A 43 -17.64 1.74 -6.45
N GLU A 44 -17.04 1.87 -7.64
CA GLU A 44 -15.65 2.33 -7.79
C GLU A 44 -15.46 3.74 -7.21
N ARG A 45 -16.37 4.67 -7.53
CA ARG A 45 -16.37 6.04 -6.98
C ARG A 45 -16.47 6.04 -5.45
N LYS A 46 -17.40 5.26 -4.89
CA LYS A 46 -17.58 5.15 -3.43
C LYS A 46 -16.33 4.57 -2.75
N ARG A 47 -15.70 3.54 -3.34
CA ARG A 47 -14.47 2.95 -2.82
C ARG A 47 -13.31 3.94 -2.84
N LYS A 48 -13.13 4.67 -3.94
CA LYS A 48 -12.08 5.69 -4.07
C LYS A 48 -12.24 6.80 -3.02
N LEU A 49 -13.46 7.27 -2.79
CA LEU A 49 -13.78 8.26 -1.75
C LEU A 49 -13.43 7.74 -0.34
N ALA A 50 -13.91 6.54 0.01
CA ALA A 50 -13.62 5.92 1.30
C ALA A 50 -12.12 5.72 1.53
N ALA A 51 -11.38 5.32 0.48
CA ALA A 51 -9.93 5.18 0.55
C ALA A 51 -9.22 6.54 0.76
N ALA A 52 -9.69 7.60 0.12
CA ALA A 52 -9.15 8.96 0.30
C ALA A 52 -9.38 9.47 1.74
N VAL A 53 -10.60 9.29 2.25
CA VAL A 53 -10.97 9.64 3.63
C VAL A 53 -10.11 8.88 4.64
N LYS A 54 -9.92 7.57 4.45
CA LYS A 54 -9.04 6.75 5.31
C LYS A 54 -7.58 7.22 5.28
N ARG A 55 -7.06 7.59 4.10
CA ARG A 55 -5.70 8.15 3.96
C ARG A 55 -5.56 9.48 4.69
N HIS A 56 -6.57 10.34 4.60
CA HIS A 56 -6.60 11.63 5.30
C HIS A 56 -6.59 11.44 6.82
N TYR A 57 -7.45 10.59 7.37
CA TYR A 57 -7.46 10.28 8.80
C TYR A 57 -6.14 9.67 9.28
N LYS A 58 -5.52 8.80 8.49
CA LYS A 58 -4.18 8.25 8.82
C LYS A 58 -3.12 9.35 8.90
N ARG A 59 -3.16 10.32 7.98
CA ARG A 59 -2.24 11.48 7.98
C ARG A 59 -2.46 12.36 9.22
N LEU A 60 -3.70 12.71 9.53
CA LEU A 60 -4.01 13.50 10.73
C LEU A 60 -3.54 12.78 12.00
N ARG A 61 -3.81 11.48 12.11
CA ARG A 61 -3.35 10.67 13.26
C ARG A 61 -1.83 10.68 13.40
N SER A 62 -1.07 10.67 12.30
CA SER A 62 0.40 10.73 12.37
C SER A 62 0.94 12.09 12.80
N GLN A 63 0.15 13.17 12.64
CA GLN A 63 0.52 14.52 13.06
C GLN A 63 0.09 14.82 14.50
N MET A 64 -0.86 14.07 15.05
CA MET A 64 -1.30 14.22 16.43
C MET A 64 -0.29 13.63 17.41
N LEU A 65 -0.11 14.32 18.53
CA LEU A 65 0.64 13.79 19.68
C LEU A 65 -0.06 12.52 20.21
N PRO A 66 0.70 11.55 20.73
CA PRO A 66 0.11 10.36 21.36
C PRO A 66 -0.84 10.77 22.47
N LYS A 67 -2.01 10.12 22.54
CA LYS A 67 -3.00 10.39 23.57
C LYS A 67 -2.34 10.16 24.94
N LYS A 68 -2.31 11.21 25.76
CA LYS A 68 -1.80 11.14 27.12
C LYS A 68 -2.73 10.21 27.91
N LEU A 69 -2.21 9.05 28.31
CA LEU A 69 -2.86 8.09 29.19
C LEU A 69 -2.46 8.49 30.61
N TYR A 70 -3.13 9.50 31.15
CA TYR A 70 -3.10 9.79 32.58
C TYR A 70 -4.39 9.29 33.22
#